data_AF-A0A553ZYM0-F1
#
_entry.id   AF-A0A553ZYM0-F1
#
_cell.length_a   1.000
_cell.length_b   1.000
_cell.length_c   1.000
_cell.angle_alpha   90.00
_cell.angle_beta   90.00
_cell.angle_gamma   90.00
#
_symmetry.space_group_name_H-M   'P 1'
#
loop_
_entity.id
_entity.type
_entity.pdbx_description
1 polymer ?
#
loop_
_entity_poly.entity_id
_entity_poly.type
_entity_poly.pdbx_seq_one_letter_code
_entity_poly.pdbx_strand_id
1 'polypeptide(L)'
;MYASFLNRLKAFILDYILIFLYLVLLAIINVFLFPSLQNLFSGSLIIAQLTGFLMVTLPVSIYFIVSDSKIVGQSFGKKKIGIRVVGPNGKPASVLRSTCRIILKFLPWELSHFLVYRLAYIGDGAVPVAYYLIGGLIYLLMFIYIGTAIFTKKKQSLYDQLTKTFVVKN
;
A
#
# COMPACT_ATOMS: atom_id res chain seq x y z
N MET A 1 -13.21 14.60 -15.52
CA MET A 1 -11.79 15.07 -15.55
C MET A 1 -10.91 14.13 -14.73
N TYR A 2 -9.65 13.88 -15.12
CA TYR A 2 -8.73 13.10 -14.29
C TYR A 2 -8.35 13.85 -13.01
N ALA A 3 -8.21 13.12 -11.90
CA ALA A 3 -7.79 13.70 -10.63
C ALA A 3 -6.30 14.07 -10.67
N SER A 4 -5.95 15.26 -10.19
CA SER A 4 -4.56 15.69 -10.06
C SER A 4 -3.84 14.88 -8.98
N PHE A 5 -2.50 14.85 -9.03
CA PHE A 5 -1.68 14.23 -8.00
C PHE A 5 -2.04 14.75 -6.58
N LEU A 6 -2.24 16.06 -6.42
CA LEU A 6 -2.59 16.65 -5.13
C LEU A 6 -3.93 16.15 -4.58
N ASN A 7 -4.95 15.96 -5.43
CA ASN A 7 -6.23 15.37 -4.98
C ASN A 7 -6.03 13.94 -4.50
N ARG A 8 -5.20 13.17 -5.22
CA ARG A 8 -4.90 11.78 -4.86
C ARG A 8 -4.10 11.71 -3.56
N LEU A 9 -3.16 12.62 -3.35
CA LEU A 9 -2.37 12.75 -2.12
C LEU A 9 -3.27 13.11 -0.92
N LYS A 10 -4.13 14.14 -1.05
CA LYS A 10 -5.07 14.51 0.01
C LYS A 10 -6.00 13.35 0.39
N ALA A 11 -6.52 12.62 -0.59
CA ALA A 11 -7.35 11.44 -0.33
C ALA A 11 -6.55 10.36 0.40
N PHE A 12 -5.32 10.11 -0.03
CA PHE A 12 -4.45 9.13 0.63
C PHE A 12 -4.09 9.53 2.06
N ILE A 13 -3.84 10.81 2.35
CA ILE A 13 -3.60 11.30 3.73
C ILE A 13 -4.81 10.99 4.63
N LEU A 14 -6.03 11.23 4.14
CA LEU A 14 -7.24 10.92 4.91
C LEU A 14 -7.42 9.41 5.12
N ASP A 15 -7.13 8.59 4.10
CA ASP A 15 -7.12 7.13 4.26
C ASP A 15 -6.03 6.69 5.25
N TYR A 16 -4.88 7.36 5.24
CA TYR A 16 -3.76 7.06 6.12
C TYR A 16 -4.06 7.33 7.59
N ILE A 17 -4.91 8.31 7.92
CA ILE A 17 -5.38 8.51 9.30
C ILE A 17 -6.10 7.26 9.82
N LEU A 18 -6.93 6.63 8.98
CA LEU A 18 -7.62 5.38 9.35
C LEU A 18 -6.64 4.22 9.52
N ILE A 19 -5.68 4.10 8.61
CA ILE A 19 -4.62 3.09 8.69
C ILE A 19 -3.78 3.30 9.95
N PHE A 20 -3.40 4.54 10.25
CA PHE A 20 -2.62 4.88 11.44
C PHE A 20 -3.37 4.52 12.73
N LEU A 21 -4.66 4.88 12.83
CA LEU A 21 -5.49 4.50 13.98
C LEU A 21 -5.57 2.97 14.13
N TYR A 22 -5.70 2.24 13.03
CA TYR A 22 -5.66 0.79 13.02
C TYR A 22 -4.31 0.23 13.52
N LEU A 23 -3.18 0.80 13.06
CA LEU A 23 -1.84 0.39 13.51
C LEU A 23 -1.60 0.68 14.99
N VAL A 24 -2.08 1.83 15.50
CA VAL A 24 -2.02 2.16 16.93
C VAL A 24 -2.84 1.16 17.75
N LEU A 25 -4.05 0.83 17.30
CA LEU A 25 -4.88 -0.18 17.97
C LEU A 25 -4.19 -1.55 17.98
N LEU A 26 -3.62 -1.97 16.85
CA LEU A 26 -2.83 -3.21 16.78
C LEU A 26 -1.65 -3.20 17.76
N ALA A 27 -0.92 -2.08 17.84
CA ALA A 27 0.20 -1.94 18.77
C ALA A 27 -0.27 -2.04 20.22
N ILE A 28 -1.37 -1.38 20.60
CA ILE A 28 -1.95 -1.47 21.95
C ILE A 28 -2.35 -2.92 22.28
N ILE A 29 -3.05 -3.60 21.36
CA ILE A 29 -3.47 -4.99 21.55
C ILE A 29 -2.23 -5.90 21.71
N ASN A 30 -1.22 -5.71 20.87
CA ASN A 30 0.00 -6.53 20.88
C ASN A 30 0.87 -6.28 22.12
N VAL A 31 0.93 -5.06 22.64
CA VAL A 31 1.75 -4.74 23.82
C VAL A 31 1.04 -5.08 25.12
N PHE A 32 -0.23 -4.73 25.25
CA PHE A 32 -0.92 -4.80 26.54
C PHE A 32 -1.82 -6.04 26.71
N LEU A 33 -2.41 -6.55 25.62
CA LEU A 33 -3.38 -7.65 25.71
C LEU A 33 -2.76 -9.00 25.32
N PHE A 34 -1.89 -9.01 24.30
CA PHE A 34 -1.27 -10.23 23.77
C PHE A 34 0.24 -10.06 23.51
N PRO A 35 1.05 -9.79 24.55
CA PRO A 35 2.51 -9.61 24.40
C PRO A 35 3.22 -10.82 23.79
N SER A 36 2.66 -12.02 23.94
CA SER A 36 3.19 -13.25 23.33
C SER A 36 3.27 -13.18 21.79
N LEU A 37 2.48 -12.34 21.13
CA LEU A 37 2.55 -12.14 19.67
C LEU A 37 3.88 -11.51 19.22
N GLN A 38 4.60 -10.80 20.09
CA GLN A 38 5.91 -10.21 19.77
C GLN A 38 6.95 -11.30 19.46
N ASN A 39 6.79 -12.49 20.05
CA ASN A 39 7.67 -13.63 19.80
C ASN A 39 7.64 -14.09 18.33
N LEU A 40 6.52 -13.84 17.62
CA LEU A 40 6.39 -14.17 16.20
C LEU A 40 7.33 -13.33 15.31
N PHE A 41 7.81 -12.18 15.80
CA PHE A 41 8.72 -11.29 15.07
C PHE A 41 10.19 -11.52 15.41
N SER A 42 10.49 -12.26 16.49
CA SER A 42 11.87 -12.43 16.99
C SER A 42 12.53 -13.74 16.55
N GLY A 43 11.76 -14.70 16.05
CA GLY A 43 12.25 -16.02 15.65
C GLY A 43 12.58 -16.10 14.15
N SER A 44 11.76 -16.84 13.41
CA SER A 44 11.96 -17.05 11.97
C SER A 44 11.59 -15.82 11.16
N LEU A 45 12.48 -15.41 10.25
CA LEU A 45 12.23 -14.35 9.27
C LEU A 45 10.97 -14.58 8.43
N ILE A 46 10.67 -15.85 8.10
CA ILE A 46 9.48 -16.21 7.32
C ILE A 46 8.22 -15.98 8.15
N ILE A 47 8.26 -16.34 9.44
CA ILE A 47 7.15 -16.14 10.37
C ILE A 47 6.93 -14.64 10.59
N ALA A 48 8.00 -13.88 10.86
CA ALA A 48 7.92 -12.42 11.03
C ALA A 48 7.30 -11.73 9.80
N GLN A 49 7.75 -12.11 8.60
CA GLN A 49 7.22 -11.61 7.33
C GLN A 49 5.73 -11.96 7.16
N LEU A 50 5.35 -13.22 7.39
CA LEU A 50 3.98 -13.68 7.22
C LEU A 50 3.05 -13.03 8.26
N THR A 51 3.48 -12.94 9.52
CA THR A 51 2.72 -12.29 10.59
C THR A 51 2.52 -10.80 10.29
N GLY A 52 3.59 -10.09 9.89
CA GLY A 52 3.48 -8.69 9.46
C GLY A 52 2.53 -8.50 8.27
N PHE A 53 2.62 -9.36 7.26
CA PHE A 53 1.72 -9.33 6.12
C PHE A 53 0.26 -9.54 6.53
N LEU A 54 -0.03 -10.58 7.34
CA LEU A 54 -1.39 -10.92 7.78
C LEU A 54 -1.99 -9.88 8.71
N MET A 55 -1.18 -9.29 9.60
CA MET A 55 -1.64 -8.30 10.57
C MET A 55 -1.76 -6.90 9.98
N VAL A 56 -0.91 -6.52 9.02
CA VAL A 56 -0.86 -5.14 8.53
C VAL A 56 -1.28 -5.06 7.07
N THR A 57 -0.49 -5.64 6.18
CA THR A 57 -0.64 -5.37 4.74
C THR A 57 -1.91 -5.96 4.16
N LEU A 58 -2.30 -7.16 4.57
CA LEU A 58 -3.51 -7.81 4.07
C LEU A 58 -4.78 -7.03 4.48
N PRO A 59 -5.01 -6.68 5.76
CA PRO A 59 -6.15 -5.85 6.15
C PRO A 59 -6.20 -4.49 5.44
N VAL A 60 -5.07 -3.79 5.36
CA VAL A 60 -4.97 -2.50 4.66
C VAL A 60 -5.23 -2.67 3.15
N SER A 61 -4.74 -3.76 2.56
CA SER A 61 -5.01 -4.09 1.15
C SER A 61 -6.48 -4.39 0.93
N ILE A 62 -7.12 -5.19 1.78
CA ILE A 62 -8.55 -5.51 1.70
C ILE A 62 -9.38 -4.22 1.77
N TYR A 63 -9.04 -3.30 2.68
CA TYR A 63 -9.69 -1.98 2.75
C TYR A 63 -9.67 -1.27 1.39
N PHE A 64 -8.52 -1.19 0.72
CA PHE A 64 -8.43 -0.54 -0.59
C PHE A 64 -9.05 -1.36 -1.72
N ILE A 65 -8.97 -2.70 -1.69
CA ILE A 65 -9.56 -3.57 -2.70
C ILE A 65 -11.08 -3.42 -2.71
N VAL A 66 -11.70 -3.53 -1.53
CA VAL A 66 -13.15 -3.40 -1.38
C VAL A 66 -13.58 -1.98 -1.72
N SER A 67 -12.89 -0.98 -1.17
CA SER A 67 -13.27 0.42 -1.33
C SER A 67 -13.09 0.96 -2.76
N ASP A 68 -12.01 0.60 -3.46
CA ASP A 68 -11.76 1.06 -4.83
C ASP A 68 -12.45 0.20 -5.90
N SER A 69 -13.10 -0.91 -5.51
CA SER A 69 -13.86 -1.77 -6.42
C SER A 69 -15.32 -1.36 -6.57
N LYS A 70 -16.02 -2.02 -7.50
CA LYS A 70 -17.47 -1.89 -7.73
C LYS A 70 -18.35 -2.15 -6.49
N ILE A 71 -17.80 -2.71 -5.41
CA ILE A 71 -18.55 -3.00 -4.18
C ILE A 71 -18.91 -1.69 -3.46
N VAL A 72 -17.94 -0.80 -3.26
CA VAL A 72 -18.13 0.47 -2.53
C VAL A 72 -17.86 1.69 -3.43
N GLY A 73 -16.92 1.56 -4.36
CA GLY A 73 -16.58 2.57 -5.37
C GLY A 73 -15.64 3.67 -4.90
N GLN A 74 -15.59 3.97 -3.59
CA GLN A 74 -14.68 4.96 -3.00
C GLN A 74 -14.22 4.56 -1.59
N SER A 75 -12.93 4.76 -1.32
CA SER A 75 -12.39 4.83 0.05
C SER A 75 -12.87 6.07 0.78
N PHE A 76 -12.68 6.10 2.09
CA PHE A 76 -13.10 7.21 2.94
C PHE A 76 -12.50 8.54 2.47
N GLY A 77 -11.19 8.60 2.27
CA GLY A 77 -10.48 9.78 1.80
C GLY A 77 -10.87 10.17 0.38
N LYS A 78 -11.05 9.18 -0.51
CA LYS A 78 -11.52 9.41 -1.88
C LYS A 78 -12.93 9.99 -1.92
N LYS A 79 -13.83 9.51 -1.07
CA LYS A 79 -15.19 10.05 -0.90
C LYS A 79 -15.15 11.50 -0.41
N LYS A 80 -14.31 11.81 0.58
CA LYS A 80 -14.14 13.17 1.12
C LYS A 80 -13.55 14.16 0.10
N ILE A 81 -12.65 13.72 -0.77
CA ILE A 81 -12.05 14.56 -1.81
C ILE A 81 -12.87 14.60 -3.11
N GLY A 82 -13.91 13.78 -3.24
CA GLY A 82 -14.74 13.72 -4.44
C GLY A 82 -14.00 13.13 -5.64
N ILE A 83 -13.20 12.07 -5.43
CA ILE A 83 -12.53 11.33 -6.50
C ILE A 83 -12.84 9.85 -6.40
N ARG A 84 -12.77 9.11 -7.51
CA ARG A 84 -13.01 7.66 -7.52
C ARG A 84 -12.13 6.92 -8.51
N VAL A 85 -11.95 5.63 -8.28
CA VAL A 85 -11.23 4.73 -9.19
C VAL A 85 -12.24 4.14 -10.18
N VAL A 86 -11.91 4.23 -11.47
CA VAL A 86 -12.70 3.65 -12.55
C VAL A 86 -11.82 2.75 -13.42
N GLY A 87 -12.43 1.72 -13.99
CA GLY A 87 -11.83 0.88 -15.02
C GLY A 87 -11.94 1.51 -16.42
N PRO A 88 -11.72 0.69 -17.47
CA PRO A 88 -11.92 1.09 -18.85
C PRO A 88 -13.34 1.62 -19.09
N ASN A 89 -13.46 2.61 -19.98
CA ASN A 89 -14.72 3.24 -20.36
C ASN A 89 -15.48 3.90 -19.19
N GLY A 90 -14.78 4.27 -18.11
CA GLY A 90 -15.37 4.96 -16.95
C GLY A 90 -16.23 4.09 -16.04
N LYS A 91 -16.33 2.78 -16.30
CA LYS A 91 -17.08 1.84 -15.46
C LYS A 91 -16.40 1.65 -14.10
N PRO A 92 -17.14 1.32 -13.02
CA PRO A 92 -16.53 0.95 -11.75
C PRO A 92 -15.48 -0.17 -11.93
N ALA A 93 -14.36 -0.08 -11.21
CA ALA A 93 -13.32 -1.11 -11.30
C ALA A 93 -13.83 -2.45 -10.75
N SER A 94 -13.58 -3.56 -11.45
CA SER A 94 -13.93 -4.88 -10.93
C SER A 94 -13.08 -5.21 -9.69
N VAL A 95 -13.55 -6.17 -8.88
CA VAL A 95 -12.81 -6.64 -7.70
C VAL A 95 -11.42 -7.15 -8.12
N LEU A 96 -11.35 -8.05 -9.11
CA LEU A 96 -10.08 -8.58 -9.62
C LEU A 96 -9.10 -7.48 -10.06
N ARG A 97 -9.60 -6.48 -10.80
CA ARG A 97 -8.76 -5.35 -11.25
C ARG A 97 -8.27 -4.51 -10.07
N SER A 98 -9.13 -4.32 -9.07
CA SER A 98 -8.78 -3.62 -7.83
C SER A 98 -7.73 -4.41 -7.05
N THR A 99 -7.88 -5.73 -6.95
CA THR A 99 -6.88 -6.64 -6.34
C THR A 99 -5.53 -6.51 -7.02
N CYS A 100 -5.43 -6.68 -8.35
CA CYS A 100 -4.17 -6.52 -9.07
C CYS A 100 -3.56 -5.13 -8.86
N ARG A 101 -4.40 -4.09 -8.85
CA ARG A 101 -3.95 -2.71 -8.66
C ARG A 101 -3.37 -2.50 -7.27
N ILE A 102 -4.00 -3.05 -6.24
CA ILE A 102 -3.56 -2.93 -4.85
C ILE A 102 -2.29 -3.76 -4.60
N ILE A 103 -2.19 -4.97 -5.15
CA ILE A 103 -0.95 -5.77 -5.10
C ILE A 103 0.22 -4.97 -5.68
N LEU A 104 0.07 -4.38 -6.86
CA LEU A 104 1.11 -3.56 -7.47
C LEU A 104 1.38 -2.29 -6.65
N LYS A 105 0.34 -1.62 -6.17
CA LYS A 105 0.48 -0.38 -5.36
C LYS A 105 1.27 -0.63 -4.07
N PHE A 106 1.04 -1.74 -3.39
CA PHE A 106 1.71 -2.09 -2.14
C PHE A 106 3.00 -2.91 -2.33
N LEU A 107 3.42 -3.16 -3.57
CA LEU A 107 4.67 -3.88 -3.84
C LEU A 107 5.90 -3.22 -3.17
N PRO A 108 6.11 -1.89 -3.26
CA PRO A 108 7.24 -1.26 -2.56
C PRO A 108 7.11 -1.37 -1.04
N TRP A 109 5.89 -1.28 -0.51
CA TRP A 109 5.61 -1.41 0.92
C TRP A 109 5.98 -2.79 1.45
N GLU A 110 5.63 -3.86 0.74
CA GLU A 110 6.02 -5.22 1.15
C GLU A 110 7.50 -5.53 0.95
N LEU A 111 8.12 -5.01 -0.11
CA LEU A 111 9.57 -5.09 -0.26
C LEU A 111 10.29 -4.38 0.90
N SER A 112 9.75 -3.27 1.40
CA SER A 112 10.27 -2.59 2.59
C SER A 112 10.17 -3.47 3.84
N HIS A 113 9.05 -4.16 4.09
CA HIS A 113 8.96 -5.09 5.22
C HIS A 113 9.95 -6.24 5.09
N PHE A 114 10.06 -6.84 3.90
CA PHE A 114 11.04 -7.88 3.61
C PHE A 114 12.46 -7.43 3.93
N LEU A 115 12.80 -6.19 3.56
CA LEU A 115 14.12 -5.62 3.82
C LEU A 115 14.31 -5.32 5.32
N VAL A 116 13.34 -4.67 5.98
CA VAL A 116 13.42 -4.26 7.39
C VAL A 116 13.58 -5.46 8.32
N TYR A 117 12.82 -6.55 8.15
CA TYR A 117 12.98 -7.72 9.00
C TYR A 117 14.37 -8.36 8.87
N ARG A 118 14.96 -8.33 7.67
CA ARG A 118 16.30 -8.87 7.44
C ARG A 118 17.40 -7.99 8.00
N LEU A 119 17.25 -6.68 7.89
CA LEU A 119 18.18 -5.73 8.50
C LEU A 119 18.12 -5.83 10.04
N ALA A 120 16.92 -5.92 10.60
CA ALA A 120 16.73 -6.12 12.04
C ALA A 120 17.36 -7.43 12.53
N TYR A 121 17.25 -8.51 11.74
CA TYR A 121 17.86 -9.80 12.06
C TYR A 121 19.39 -9.81 11.96
N ILE A 122 19.97 -9.06 11.01
CA ILE A 122 21.44 -8.92 10.89
C ILE A 122 22.02 -8.08 12.02
N GLY A 123 21.26 -7.11 12.56
CA GLY A 123 21.75 -6.20 13.58
C GLY A 123 22.93 -5.38 13.07
N ASP A 124 24.04 -5.39 13.81
CA ASP A 124 25.28 -4.67 13.47
C ASP A 124 26.19 -5.42 12.48
N GLY A 125 25.72 -6.54 11.92
CA GLY A 125 26.46 -7.30 10.92
C GLY A 125 26.63 -6.56 9.58
N ALA A 126 27.54 -7.06 8.75
CA ALA A 126 27.77 -6.50 7.42
C ALA A 126 26.52 -6.68 6.53
N VAL A 127 26.01 -5.59 5.99
CA VAL A 127 24.83 -5.60 5.12
C VAL A 127 25.21 -6.15 3.74
N PRO A 128 24.57 -7.23 3.26
CA PRO A 128 24.83 -7.77 1.94
C PRO A 128 24.50 -6.77 0.82
N VAL A 129 25.28 -6.75 -0.26
CA VAL A 129 25.05 -5.90 -1.44
C VAL A 129 23.62 -6.05 -1.98
N ALA A 130 23.08 -7.27 -1.95
CA ALA A 130 21.70 -7.54 -2.38
C ALA A 130 20.65 -6.68 -1.64
N TYR A 131 20.86 -6.35 -0.37
CA TYR A 131 19.91 -5.56 0.42
C TYR A 131 19.93 -4.08 0.02
N TYR A 132 21.09 -3.55 -0.37
CA TYR A 132 21.19 -2.23 -0.99
C TYR A 132 20.48 -2.19 -2.35
N LEU A 133 20.61 -3.22 -3.17
CA LEU A 133 19.91 -3.32 -4.45
C LEU A 133 18.38 -3.35 -4.26
N ILE A 134 17.89 -4.10 -3.27
CA ILE A 134 16.46 -4.13 -2.91
C ILE A 134 16.01 -2.75 -2.43
N GLY A 135 16.78 -2.09 -1.56
CA GLY A 135 16.51 -0.72 -1.12
C GLY A 135 16.43 0.25 -2.30
N GLY A 136 17.39 0.20 -3.22
CA GLY A 136 17.39 0.99 -4.45
C GLY A 136 16.17 0.73 -5.32
N LEU A 137 15.75 -0.53 -5.47
CA LEU A 137 14.55 -0.91 -6.21
C LEU A 137 13.27 -0.33 -5.57
N ILE A 138 13.15 -0.36 -4.24
CA ILE A 138 12.01 0.22 -3.51
C ILE A 138 11.87 1.71 -3.84
N TYR A 139 12.96 2.47 -3.68
CA TYR A 139 12.95 3.90 -3.98
C TYR A 139 12.70 4.18 -5.45
N LEU A 140 13.32 3.41 -6.36
CA LEU A 140 13.07 3.53 -7.80
C LEU A 140 11.59 3.33 -8.13
N LEU A 141 10.95 2.31 -7.57
CA LEU A 141 9.51 2.07 -7.74
C LEU A 141 8.67 3.24 -7.21
N MET A 142 9.00 3.77 -6.02
CA MET A 142 8.31 4.93 -5.46
C MET A 142 8.44 6.17 -6.37
N PHE A 143 9.66 6.45 -6.85
CA PHE A 143 9.90 7.55 -7.79
C PHE A 143 9.11 7.37 -9.09
N ILE A 144 9.10 6.16 -9.66
CA ILE A 144 8.31 5.85 -10.85
C ILE A 144 6.82 6.06 -10.58
N TYR A 145 6.29 5.61 -9.44
CA TYR A 145 4.86 5.71 -9.11
C TYR A 145 4.40 7.16 -8.95
N ILE A 146 5.23 7.99 -8.32
CA ILE A 146 4.97 9.43 -8.15
C ILE A 146 5.14 10.17 -9.48
N GLY A 147 6.26 9.94 -10.17
CA GLY A 147 6.59 10.60 -11.43
C GLY A 147 5.52 10.33 -12.50
N THR A 148 5.11 9.08 -12.68
CA THR A 148 4.03 8.74 -13.63
C THR A 148 2.71 9.43 -13.25
N ALA A 149 2.35 9.50 -11.97
CA ALA A 149 1.14 10.19 -11.53
C ALA A 149 1.14 11.71 -11.80
N ILE A 150 2.32 12.34 -11.79
CA ILE A 150 2.48 13.78 -12.03
C ILE A 150 2.53 14.08 -13.52
N PHE A 151 3.37 13.38 -14.27
CA PHE A 151 3.75 13.76 -15.64
C PHE A 151 2.86 13.15 -16.73
N THR A 152 2.18 12.03 -16.48
CA THR A 152 1.34 11.41 -17.52
C THR A 152 0.09 12.24 -17.82
N LYS A 153 -0.38 12.23 -19.08
CA LYS A 153 -1.58 12.97 -19.51
C LYS A 153 -2.83 12.61 -18.69
N LYS A 154 -2.95 11.33 -18.32
CA LYS A 154 -4.08 10.78 -17.54
C LYS A 154 -3.82 10.78 -16.03
N LYS A 155 -2.69 11.35 -15.58
CA LYS A 155 -2.26 11.43 -14.17
C LYS A 155 -2.27 10.06 -13.46
N GLN A 156 -1.92 9.00 -14.18
CA GLN A 156 -1.90 7.61 -13.72
C GLN A 156 -0.55 7.26 -13.11
N SER A 157 -0.54 6.57 -11.97
CA SER A 157 0.70 5.92 -11.50
C SER A 157 0.98 4.68 -12.34
N LEU A 158 2.20 4.16 -12.33
CA LEU A 158 2.56 2.95 -13.07
C LEU A 158 1.61 1.78 -12.80
N TYR A 159 1.25 1.53 -11.53
CA TYR A 159 0.28 0.48 -11.18
C TYR A 159 -1.09 0.72 -11.82
N ASP A 160 -1.53 1.97 -11.99
CA ASP A 160 -2.81 2.28 -12.66
C ASP A 160 -2.73 2.03 -14.16
N GLN A 161 -1.57 2.28 -14.78
CA GLN A 161 -1.33 2.03 -16.19
C GLN A 161 -1.37 0.53 -16.48
N LEU A 162 -0.66 -0.27 -15.67
CA LEU A 162 -0.62 -1.72 -15.77
C LEU A 162 -2.02 -2.35 -15.60
N THR A 163 -2.82 -1.83 -14.67
CA THR A 163 -4.20 -2.32 -14.47
C THR A 163 -5.26 -1.62 -15.29
N LYS A 164 -4.88 -0.72 -16.20
CA LYS A 164 -5.78 0.13 -17.02
C LYS A 164 -6.92 0.74 -16.17
N THR A 165 -6.56 1.30 -15.01
CA THR A 165 -7.48 2.02 -14.11
C THR A 165 -7.19 3.51 -14.13
N PHE A 166 -8.19 4.33 -13.83
CA PHE A 166 -8.07 5.78 -13.83
C PHE A 166 -8.65 6.33 -12.54
N VAL A 167 -8.11 7.45 -12.08
CA VAL A 167 -8.71 8.21 -10.97
C VAL A 167 -9.33 9.46 -11.54
N VAL A 168 -10.65 9.59 -11.37
CA VAL A 168 -11.44 10.69 -11.91
C VAL A 168 -12.07 11.48 -10.79
N LYS A 169 -12.29 12.78 -11.02
CA LYS A 169 -13.15 13.59 -10.15
C LYS A 169 -14.60 13.15 -10.36
N ASN A 170 -15.36 13.12 -9.26
CA ASN A 170 -16.81 12.97 -9.30
C ASN A 170 -17.47 14.19 -9.96
#